data_AF-A0A7W1ZCF5-F1
#
_entry.id   AF-A0A7W1ZCF5-F1
#
_cell.length_a   1.000
_cell.length_b   1.000
_cell.length_c   1.000
_cell.angle_alpha   90.00
_cell.angle_beta   90.00
_cell.angle_gamma   90.00
#
_symmetry.space_group_name_H-M   'P 1'
#
loop_
_entity.id
_entity.type
_entity.pdbx_description
1 polymer ?
#
loop_
_entity_poly.entity_id
_entity_poly.type
_entity_poly.pdbx_seq_one_letter_code
_entity_poly.pdbx_strand_id
1 'polypeptide(L)'
;MSSGYIKGRGAQHHITNKFLEHTSELRDDFLNHCALEGDEPQNTKTDFINTFPKTIVNKVTSPDIGLGYSLNPYQGCEHGCVYCYARNSHEYWGYNAGLDFEQKILVKKNAPELLENHLKKKSWKAHTIVLSGNTDCYQPIEKKLKITRELLQLFLKYKHPVGIITKNALIQRDMDILQELAKDNLIHVSISITSLEESTRRILEPRTATIAKRLETVEVLTNIGVPVNVMMAPIIPAINSHEILPLVKEVAKRGAVSVGY
;
A
#
# COMPACT_ATOMS: atom_id res chain seq x y z
N MET A 1 9.10 19.81 -26.81
CA MET A 1 9.73 18.92 -25.81
C MET A 1 8.62 18.17 -25.11
N SER A 2 8.35 16.93 -25.52
CA SER A 2 7.43 16.06 -24.78
C SER A 2 7.98 15.92 -23.37
N SER A 3 7.24 16.39 -22.37
CA SER A 3 7.67 16.31 -20.97
C SER A 3 7.98 14.84 -20.64
N GLY A 4 9.22 14.53 -20.25
CA GLY A 4 9.74 13.17 -19.99
C GLY A 4 9.11 12.45 -18.79
N TYR A 5 7.85 12.71 -18.47
CA TYR A 5 7.12 12.08 -17.37
C TYR A 5 6.30 10.88 -17.86
N ILE A 6 6.55 9.72 -17.26
CA ILE A 6 5.78 8.49 -17.44
C ILE A 6 4.45 8.64 -16.70
N LYS A 7 3.35 8.76 -17.45
CA LYS A 7 2.01 8.89 -16.89
C LYS A 7 1.67 7.72 -15.96
N GLY A 8 1.13 8.03 -14.78
CA GLY A 8 0.73 7.02 -13.80
C GLY A 8 1.89 6.47 -12.96
N ARG A 9 3.07 7.08 -13.02
CA ARG A 9 4.24 6.69 -12.23
C ARG A 9 4.66 7.80 -11.27
N GLY A 10 5.17 7.40 -10.11
CA GLY A 10 5.55 8.27 -9.01
C GLY A 10 7.00 8.73 -9.09
N ALA A 11 7.88 8.03 -8.37
CA ALA A 11 9.30 8.35 -8.34
C ALA A 11 10.00 7.83 -9.60
N GLN A 12 10.03 8.66 -10.64
CA GLN A 12 10.46 8.26 -11.98
C GLN A 12 11.97 8.37 -12.22
N HIS A 13 12.70 9.02 -11.32
CA HIS A 13 14.15 9.08 -11.40
C HIS A 13 14.74 7.69 -11.16
N HIS A 14 15.68 7.31 -12.02
CA HIS A 14 16.48 6.11 -11.78
C HIS A 14 17.42 6.40 -10.61
N ILE A 15 17.22 5.68 -9.52
CA ILE A 15 18.05 5.78 -8.31
C ILE A 15 18.90 4.53 -8.24
N THR A 16 20.21 4.68 -8.15
CA THR A 16 21.11 3.56 -7.94
C THR A 16 20.78 2.83 -6.64
N ASN A 17 20.67 1.51 -6.69
CA ASN A 17 20.53 0.69 -5.49
C ASN A 17 21.86 0.71 -4.70
N LYS A 18 21.81 1.19 -3.45
CA LYS A 18 22.99 1.38 -2.60
C LYS A 18 23.73 0.10 -2.19
N PHE A 19 23.12 -1.08 -2.38
CA PHE A 19 23.71 -2.38 -2.05
C PHE A 19 24.38 -3.06 -3.23
N LEU A 20 24.25 -2.52 -4.45
CA LEU A 20 24.90 -3.06 -5.63
C LEU A 20 26.27 -2.41 -5.85
N GLU A 21 27.27 -3.23 -6.20
CA GLU A 21 28.62 -2.77 -6.51
C GLU A 21 28.68 -2.03 -7.86
N HIS A 22 27.84 -2.45 -8.81
CA HIS A 22 27.80 -1.91 -10.15
C HIS A 22 26.54 -1.07 -10.37
N THR A 23 26.70 -0.02 -11.16
CA THR A 23 25.62 0.89 -11.56
C THR A 23 25.50 0.88 -13.08
N SER A 24 24.30 1.09 -13.59
CA SER A 24 24.05 1.23 -15.02
C SER A 24 23.36 2.55 -15.30
N GLU A 25 23.67 3.12 -16.46
CA GLU A 25 23.01 4.31 -16.99
C GLU A 25 22.52 4.03 -18.41
N LEU A 26 21.40 4.64 -18.76
CA LEU A 26 20.93 4.68 -20.14
C LEU A 26 21.71 5.76 -20.86
N ARG A 27 22.42 5.38 -21.90
CA ARG A 27 23.20 6.28 -22.75
C ARG A 27 22.50 6.48 -24.09
N ASP A 28 22.76 7.64 -24.71
CA ASP A 28 22.14 8.02 -25.99
C ASP A 28 22.45 7.02 -27.11
N ASP A 29 23.61 6.39 -27.11
CA ASP A 29 23.98 5.35 -28.08
C ASP A 29 23.05 4.13 -28.02
N PHE A 30 22.70 3.67 -26.81
CA PHE A 30 21.71 2.61 -26.62
C PHE A 30 20.30 3.06 -27.04
N LEU A 31 19.89 4.28 -26.70
CA LEU A 31 18.57 4.80 -27.09
C LEU A 31 18.44 4.94 -28.61
N ASN A 32 19.51 5.38 -29.28
CA ASN A 32 19.59 5.45 -30.73
C ASN A 32 19.51 4.06 -31.38
N HIS A 33 20.18 3.06 -30.79
CA HIS A 33 20.06 1.67 -31.23
C HIS A 33 18.62 1.15 -31.13
N CYS A 34 17.96 1.32 -29.97
CA CYS A 34 16.56 0.93 -29.81
C CYS A 34 15.66 1.63 -30.84
N ALA A 35 15.88 2.92 -31.11
CA ALA A 35 15.11 3.66 -32.10
C ALA A 35 15.31 3.12 -33.54
N LEU A 36 16.52 2.68 -33.89
CA LEU A 36 16.81 2.06 -35.20
C LEU A 36 16.14 0.70 -35.36
N GLU A 37 16.14 -0.11 -34.30
CA GLU A 37 15.52 -1.45 -34.29
C GLU A 37 14.00 -1.41 -34.10
N GLY A 38 13.43 -0.25 -33.75
CA GLY A 38 12.01 -0.11 -33.43
C GLY A 38 11.64 -0.66 -32.04
N ASP A 39 12.63 -0.83 -31.16
CA ASP A 39 12.45 -1.30 -29.80
C ASP A 39 12.09 -0.14 -28.87
N GLU A 40 11.20 -0.40 -27.90
CA GLU A 40 10.98 0.53 -26.80
C GLU A 40 12.05 0.33 -25.72
N PRO A 41 12.87 1.36 -25.40
CA PRO A 41 13.97 1.23 -24.46
C PRO A 41 13.50 1.03 -23.01
N GLN A 42 12.21 1.28 -22.72
CA GLN A 42 11.68 1.23 -21.36
C GLN A 42 10.29 0.60 -21.30
N ASN A 43 10.22 -0.63 -20.79
CA ASN A 43 8.94 -1.30 -20.53
C ASN A 43 8.25 -0.65 -19.31
N THR A 44 7.11 0.00 -19.55
CA THR A 44 6.33 0.68 -18.50
C THR A 44 5.35 -0.24 -17.77
N LYS A 45 5.23 -1.51 -18.17
CA LYS A 45 4.32 -2.48 -17.56
C LYS A 45 4.77 -2.86 -16.15
N THR A 46 3.80 -3.14 -15.29
CA THR A 46 4.07 -3.72 -13.97
C THR A 46 4.22 -5.23 -14.11
N ASP A 47 5.34 -5.77 -13.63
CA ASP A 47 5.63 -7.19 -13.52
C ASP A 47 5.29 -7.71 -12.12
N PHE A 48 4.74 -8.93 -12.08
CA PHE A 48 4.37 -9.62 -10.86
C PHE A 48 5.24 -10.87 -10.67
N ILE A 49 6.07 -10.86 -9.64
CA ILE A 49 7.06 -11.90 -9.38
C ILE A 49 6.60 -12.72 -8.18
N ASN A 50 6.36 -14.02 -8.37
CA ASN A 50 5.97 -14.87 -7.25
C ASN A 50 7.18 -15.06 -6.31
N THR A 51 6.93 -14.95 -5.01
CA THR A 51 7.91 -15.19 -3.96
C THR A 51 7.37 -16.19 -2.95
N PHE A 52 8.27 -16.93 -2.31
CA PHE A 52 7.95 -18.04 -1.42
C PHE A 52 8.60 -17.83 -0.05
N PRO A 53 8.13 -16.84 0.74
CA PRO A 53 8.66 -16.63 2.08
C PRO A 53 8.36 -17.83 2.99
N LYS A 54 9.16 -17.98 4.05
CA LYS A 54 8.96 -19.01 5.10
C LYS A 54 8.05 -18.54 6.23
N THR A 55 7.86 -17.23 6.36
CA THR A 55 7.03 -16.58 7.39
C THR A 55 6.33 -15.36 6.80
N ILE A 56 5.19 -14.96 7.37
CA ILE A 56 4.41 -13.81 6.88
C ILE A 56 4.14 -12.72 7.93
N VAL A 57 4.09 -13.11 9.20
CA VAL A 57 3.87 -12.20 10.34
C VAL A 57 5.23 -11.74 10.88
N ASN A 58 5.43 -10.43 10.96
CA ASN A 58 6.67 -9.80 11.42
C ASN A 58 6.39 -8.93 12.64
N LYS A 59 7.24 -9.05 13.67
CA LYS A 59 7.19 -8.13 14.82
C LYS A 59 7.73 -6.77 14.39
N VAL A 60 7.01 -5.71 14.71
CA VAL A 60 7.46 -4.33 14.49
C VAL A 60 8.13 -3.86 15.77
N THR A 61 9.36 -3.35 15.66
CA THR A 61 10.18 -2.93 16.80
C THR A 61 10.52 -1.45 16.78
N SER A 62 9.92 -0.68 15.87
CA SER A 62 10.11 0.77 15.83
C SER A 62 9.40 1.41 17.03
N PRO A 63 10.08 2.28 17.80
CA PRO A 63 9.44 3.02 18.89
C PRO A 63 8.46 4.08 18.37
N ASP A 64 8.60 4.48 17.11
CA ASP A 64 7.81 5.56 16.48
C ASP A 64 6.45 5.06 15.95
N ILE A 65 6.28 3.74 15.84
CA ILE A 65 5.12 3.13 15.22
C ILE A 65 4.45 2.19 16.22
N GLY A 66 3.24 2.53 16.67
CA GLY A 66 2.45 1.73 17.63
C GLY A 66 1.92 0.39 17.11
N LEU A 67 2.43 -0.11 15.98
CA LEU A 67 2.06 -1.42 15.43
C LEU A 67 2.85 -2.49 16.17
N GLY A 68 2.19 -3.53 16.70
CA GLY A 68 2.88 -4.67 17.32
C GLY A 68 3.40 -5.66 16.28
N TYR A 69 2.54 -6.04 15.33
CA TYR A 69 2.84 -7.01 14.29
C TYR A 69 2.32 -6.54 12.93
N SER A 70 3.06 -6.84 11.88
CA SER A 70 2.69 -6.52 10.50
C SER A 70 2.64 -7.77 9.61
N LEU A 71 1.81 -7.70 8.59
CA LEU A 71 1.68 -8.73 7.56
C LEU A 71 1.49 -8.03 6.20
N ASN A 72 2.40 -8.30 5.26
CA ASN A 72 2.37 -7.71 3.93
C ASN A 72 2.29 -8.82 2.87
N PRO A 73 1.15 -8.98 2.16
CA PRO A 73 0.99 -10.00 1.10
C PRO A 73 1.78 -9.68 -0.17
N TYR A 74 2.23 -8.43 -0.30
CA TYR A 74 3.02 -7.93 -1.42
C TYR A 74 4.29 -7.25 -0.92
N GLN A 75 5.28 -7.07 -1.81
CA GLN A 75 6.39 -6.13 -1.63
C GLN A 75 6.48 -5.29 -2.88
N GLY A 76 6.67 -3.98 -2.71
CA GLY A 76 6.40 -3.00 -3.75
C GLY A 76 4.94 -2.58 -3.73
N CYS A 77 4.62 -1.47 -4.37
CA CYS A 77 3.25 -0.97 -4.43
C CYS A 77 2.96 -0.23 -5.73
N GLU A 78 1.97 -0.71 -6.46
CA GLU A 78 1.52 -0.11 -7.73
C GLU A 78 0.95 1.31 -7.59
N HIS A 79 0.64 1.78 -6.37
CA HIS A 79 0.12 3.12 -6.15
C HIS A 79 1.10 4.24 -6.53
N GLY A 80 2.41 3.94 -6.49
CA GLY A 80 3.45 4.87 -6.91
C GLY A 80 3.49 6.16 -6.11
N CYS A 81 3.24 6.13 -4.80
CA CYS A 81 3.30 7.35 -3.99
C CYS A 81 4.75 7.87 -3.96
N VAL A 82 5.00 9.12 -4.34
CA VAL A 82 6.36 9.67 -4.49
C VAL A 82 7.11 9.71 -3.16
N TYR A 83 6.39 10.00 -2.07
CA TYR A 83 6.92 10.16 -0.72
C TYR A 83 7.04 8.84 0.07
N CYS A 84 6.75 7.70 -0.56
CA CYS A 84 6.57 6.44 0.17
C CYS A 84 7.87 5.95 0.84
N TYR A 85 7.87 5.86 2.16
CA TYR A 85 9.02 5.36 2.93
C TYR A 85 9.39 3.90 2.57
N ALA A 86 8.42 3.11 2.13
CA ALA A 86 8.60 1.70 1.83
C ALA A 86 9.50 1.45 0.59
N ARG A 87 9.74 2.48 -0.22
CA ARG A 87 10.61 2.41 -1.41
C ARG A 87 12.01 1.88 -1.09
N ASN A 88 12.57 2.27 0.04
CA ASN A 88 13.90 1.83 0.47
C ASN A 88 13.98 0.32 0.73
N SER A 89 12.85 -0.34 0.99
CA SER A 89 12.85 -1.79 1.20
C SER A 89 13.15 -2.56 -0.10
N HIS A 90 12.84 -1.97 -1.26
CA HIS A 90 13.04 -2.63 -2.55
C HIS A 90 14.51 -2.87 -2.88
N GLU A 91 15.39 -2.04 -2.34
CA GLU A 91 16.83 -2.17 -2.52
C GLU A 91 17.37 -3.49 -1.97
N TYR A 92 16.77 -4.05 -0.90
CA TYR A 92 17.19 -5.34 -0.33
C TYR A 92 16.97 -6.53 -1.28
N TRP A 93 16.15 -6.37 -2.33
CA TRP A 93 15.92 -7.40 -3.34
C TRP A 93 16.64 -7.12 -4.66
N GLY A 94 17.60 -6.18 -4.66
CA GLY A 94 18.38 -5.82 -5.84
C GLY A 94 17.66 -4.87 -6.82
N TYR A 95 16.52 -4.30 -6.42
CA TYR A 95 15.75 -3.34 -7.22
C TYR A 95 16.06 -1.89 -6.83
N ASN A 96 15.72 -0.91 -7.67
CA ASN A 96 15.81 0.50 -7.27
C ASN A 96 14.62 0.96 -6.41
N ALA A 97 14.82 2.02 -5.63
CA ALA A 97 13.77 2.67 -4.83
C ALA A 97 12.83 3.57 -5.67
N GLY A 98 13.17 3.81 -6.94
CA GLY A 98 12.39 4.61 -7.89
C GLY A 98 11.27 3.81 -8.56
N LEU A 99 11.35 3.65 -9.87
CA LEU A 99 10.32 2.98 -10.68
C LEU A 99 10.15 1.49 -10.34
N ASP A 100 11.21 0.79 -9.94
CA ASP A 100 11.10 -0.65 -9.70
C ASP A 100 10.16 -0.94 -8.53
N PHE A 101 10.10 -0.08 -7.51
CA PHE A 101 9.16 -0.23 -6.39
C PHE A 101 7.69 -0.34 -6.82
N GLU A 102 7.31 0.36 -7.88
CA GLU A 102 5.94 0.42 -8.39
C GLU A 102 5.73 -0.40 -9.67
N GLN A 103 6.80 -0.94 -10.24
CA GLN A 103 6.78 -1.80 -11.43
C GLN A 103 7.09 -3.27 -11.15
N LYS A 104 7.92 -3.59 -10.17
CA LYS A 104 8.31 -4.96 -9.81
C LYS A 104 7.63 -5.34 -8.50
N ILE A 105 6.46 -5.95 -8.60
CA ILE A 105 5.65 -6.32 -7.43
C ILE A 105 5.90 -7.77 -7.08
N LEU A 106 6.48 -7.99 -5.90
CA LEU A 106 6.72 -9.33 -5.37
C LEU A 106 5.45 -9.80 -4.68
N VAL A 107 4.92 -10.95 -5.10
CA VAL A 107 3.64 -11.51 -4.67
C VAL A 107 3.90 -12.71 -3.78
N LYS A 108 3.35 -12.72 -2.57
CA LYS A 108 3.46 -13.85 -1.62
C LYS A 108 2.18 -14.67 -1.65
N LYS A 109 2.02 -15.51 -2.67
CA LYS A 109 0.79 -16.31 -2.87
C LYS A 109 0.49 -17.27 -1.72
N ASN A 110 1.52 -17.75 -1.03
CA ASN A 110 1.38 -18.62 0.14
C ASN A 110 1.11 -17.86 1.46
N ALA A 111 0.86 -16.55 1.42
CA ALA A 111 0.58 -15.75 2.61
C ALA A 111 -0.58 -16.30 3.49
N PRO A 112 -1.71 -16.77 2.93
CA PRO A 112 -2.79 -17.35 3.72
C PRO A 112 -2.37 -18.62 4.46
N GLU A 113 -1.69 -19.54 3.78
CA GLU A 113 -1.15 -20.77 4.39
C GLU A 113 -0.19 -20.45 5.54
N LEU A 114 0.73 -19.50 5.32
CA LEU A 114 1.68 -19.06 6.33
C LEU A 114 1.00 -18.39 7.53
N LEU A 115 -0.06 -17.60 7.30
CA LEU A 115 -0.84 -16.99 8.37
C LEU A 115 -1.54 -18.06 9.19
N GLU A 116 -2.24 -19.00 8.55
CA GLU A 116 -2.95 -20.06 9.25
C GLU A 116 -2.00 -20.90 10.10
N ASN A 117 -0.85 -21.28 9.54
CA ASN A 117 0.20 -22.00 10.28
C ASN A 117 0.75 -21.17 11.45
N HIS A 118 0.85 -19.85 11.31
CA HIS A 118 1.27 -18.97 12.39
C HIS A 118 0.24 -18.92 13.52
N LEU A 119 -1.04 -18.73 13.20
CA LEU A 119 -2.12 -18.62 14.19
C LEU A 119 -2.36 -19.92 14.95
N LYS A 120 -2.07 -21.09 14.36
CA LYS A 120 -2.16 -22.41 15.01
C LYS A 120 -1.06 -22.71 16.04
N LYS A 121 -0.01 -21.89 16.12
CA LYS A 121 1.10 -22.14 17.05
C LYS A 121 0.62 -22.00 18.49
N LYS A 122 0.84 -23.03 19.32
CA LYS A 122 0.52 -23.00 20.76
C LYS A 122 1.21 -21.87 21.52
N SER A 123 2.35 -21.39 21.02
CA SER A 123 3.10 -20.28 21.60
C SER A 123 2.60 -18.91 21.16
N TRP A 124 1.73 -18.82 20.16
CA TRP A 124 1.20 -17.56 19.69
C TRP A 124 0.19 -17.01 20.69
N LYS A 125 0.39 -15.74 21.07
CA LYS A 125 -0.56 -14.96 21.84
C LYS A 125 -1.19 -13.96 20.88
N ALA A 126 -2.52 -13.92 20.85
CA ALA A 126 -3.23 -13.04 19.94
C ALA A 126 -2.84 -11.57 20.20
N HIS A 127 -2.32 -10.93 19.15
CA HIS A 127 -2.02 -9.51 19.09
C HIS A 127 -2.51 -9.00 17.75
N THR A 128 -3.00 -7.77 17.68
CA THR A 128 -3.44 -7.19 16.40
C THR A 128 -2.32 -7.25 15.37
N ILE A 129 -2.62 -7.88 14.23
CA ILE A 129 -1.74 -7.91 13.06
C ILE A 129 -2.24 -6.87 12.07
N VAL A 130 -1.36 -5.97 11.63
CA VAL A 130 -1.73 -4.90 10.72
C VAL A 130 -1.26 -5.19 9.30
N LEU A 131 -2.21 -5.19 8.37
CA LEU A 131 -1.99 -5.28 6.94
C LEU A 131 -1.53 -3.93 6.38
N SER A 132 -0.68 -3.98 5.34
CA SER A 132 -0.18 -2.80 4.61
C SER A 132 0.81 -1.92 5.38
N GLY A 133 1.70 -2.53 6.17
CA GLY A 133 2.78 -1.79 6.86
C GLY A 133 3.96 -1.40 5.96
N ASN A 134 4.11 -1.99 4.78
CA ASN A 134 5.21 -1.67 3.85
C ASN A 134 4.81 -1.85 2.35
N THR A 135 3.51 -1.90 2.10
CA THR A 135 2.86 -2.04 0.79
C THR A 135 1.39 -1.66 0.98
N ASP A 136 0.56 -1.72 -0.05
CA ASP A 136 -0.89 -1.69 0.09
C ASP A 136 -1.47 -3.06 -0.28
N CYS A 137 -2.17 -3.69 0.68
CA CYS A 137 -2.82 -4.99 0.47
C CYS A 137 -4.00 -4.92 -0.52
N TYR A 138 -4.50 -3.72 -0.81
CA TYR A 138 -5.56 -3.45 -1.79
C TYR A 138 -5.05 -2.70 -3.04
N GLN A 139 -3.76 -2.80 -3.35
CA GLN A 139 -3.23 -2.31 -4.63
C GLN A 139 -3.91 -3.01 -5.84
N PRO A 140 -3.93 -2.41 -7.04
CA PRO A 140 -4.71 -2.88 -8.20
C PRO A 140 -4.66 -4.39 -8.51
N ILE A 141 -3.51 -5.06 -8.38
CA ILE A 141 -3.39 -6.51 -8.62
C ILE A 141 -4.25 -7.36 -7.68
N GLU A 142 -4.58 -6.86 -6.49
CA GLU A 142 -5.44 -7.54 -5.51
C GLU A 142 -6.86 -7.79 -6.07
N LYS A 143 -7.32 -7.02 -7.07
CA LYS A 143 -8.59 -7.29 -7.76
C LYS A 143 -8.65 -8.69 -8.36
N LYS A 144 -7.49 -9.20 -8.82
CA LYS A 144 -7.35 -10.50 -9.46
C LYS A 144 -6.94 -11.58 -8.46
N LEU A 145 -5.95 -11.29 -7.62
CA LEU A 145 -5.32 -12.31 -6.78
C LEU A 145 -6.11 -12.64 -5.51
N LYS A 146 -6.88 -11.70 -4.97
CA LYS A 146 -7.73 -11.91 -3.78
C LYS A 146 -6.99 -12.44 -2.53
N ILE A 147 -5.67 -12.28 -2.45
CA ILE A 147 -4.87 -12.77 -1.32
C ILE A 147 -5.32 -12.10 -0.02
N THR A 148 -5.58 -10.79 -0.06
CA THR A 148 -6.07 -10.05 1.10
C THR A 148 -7.43 -10.57 1.57
N ARG A 149 -8.33 -10.91 0.63
CA ARG A 149 -9.62 -11.53 0.99
C ARG A 149 -9.43 -12.86 1.72
N GLU A 150 -8.56 -13.74 1.23
CA GLU A 150 -8.26 -15.02 1.88
C GLU A 150 -7.65 -14.83 3.28
N LEU A 151 -6.76 -13.83 3.45
CA LEU A 151 -6.23 -13.46 4.76
C LEU A 151 -7.35 -13.01 5.71
N LEU A 152 -8.27 -12.16 5.25
CA LEU A 152 -9.40 -11.69 6.07
C LEU A 152 -10.34 -12.83 6.48
N GLN A 153 -10.57 -13.80 5.59
CA GLN A 153 -11.34 -15.01 5.94
C GLN A 153 -10.66 -15.80 7.07
N LEU A 154 -9.33 -15.87 7.09
CA LEU A 154 -8.59 -16.50 8.19
C LEU A 154 -8.70 -15.71 9.48
N PHE A 155 -8.56 -14.38 9.44
CA PHE A 155 -8.78 -13.54 10.62
C PHE A 155 -10.18 -13.75 11.20
N LEU A 156 -11.21 -13.82 10.36
CA LEU A 156 -12.59 -14.09 10.79
C LEU A 156 -12.75 -15.52 11.35
N LYS A 157 -12.21 -16.53 10.66
CA LYS A 157 -12.25 -17.95 11.09
C LYS A 157 -11.67 -18.15 12.48
N TYR A 158 -10.54 -17.48 12.77
CA TYR A 158 -9.84 -17.59 14.05
C TYR A 158 -10.25 -16.52 15.07
N LYS A 159 -11.22 -15.66 14.73
CA LYS A 159 -11.62 -14.51 15.56
C LYS A 159 -10.42 -13.70 16.04
N HIS A 160 -9.48 -13.47 15.14
CA HIS A 160 -8.20 -12.85 15.44
C HIS A 160 -8.21 -11.36 15.02
N PRO A 161 -7.76 -10.44 15.87
CA PRO A 161 -7.79 -9.01 15.56
C PRO A 161 -6.88 -8.66 14.39
N VAL A 162 -7.36 -7.77 13.51
CA VAL A 162 -6.65 -7.29 12.32
C VAL A 162 -6.81 -5.78 12.15
N GLY A 163 -5.73 -5.11 11.80
CA GLY A 163 -5.76 -3.73 11.31
C GLY A 163 -5.50 -3.68 9.82
N ILE A 164 -6.07 -2.71 9.10
CA ILE A 164 -5.81 -2.50 7.67
C ILE A 164 -5.43 -1.06 7.43
N ILE A 165 -4.36 -0.81 6.67
CA ILE A 165 -4.06 0.51 6.13
C ILE A 165 -4.27 0.46 4.61
N THR A 166 -5.00 1.40 4.01
CA THR A 166 -5.10 1.44 2.54
C THR A 166 -5.40 2.83 1.98
N LYS A 167 -5.04 3.03 0.71
CA LYS A 167 -5.40 4.19 -0.11
C LYS A 167 -6.41 3.85 -1.21
N ASN A 168 -6.98 2.65 -1.22
CA ASN A 168 -7.81 2.15 -2.30
C ASN A 168 -9.23 1.79 -1.85
N ALA A 169 -10.23 2.16 -2.65
CA ALA A 169 -11.63 1.84 -2.42
C ALA A 169 -11.95 0.34 -2.66
N LEU A 170 -10.99 -0.45 -3.16
CA LEU A 170 -11.15 -1.90 -3.37
C LEU A 170 -11.49 -2.66 -2.09
N ILE A 171 -11.16 -2.11 -0.92
CA ILE A 171 -11.56 -2.66 0.39
C ILE A 171 -13.08 -2.89 0.50
N GLN A 172 -13.90 -2.09 -0.20
CA GLN A 172 -15.36 -2.25 -0.22
C GLN A 172 -15.82 -3.61 -0.81
N ARG A 173 -14.98 -4.28 -1.61
CA ARG A 173 -15.26 -5.64 -2.12
C ARG A 173 -15.47 -6.65 -0.99
N ASP A 174 -14.76 -6.49 0.12
CA ASP A 174 -14.70 -7.46 1.21
C ASP A 174 -15.56 -7.06 2.41
N MET A 175 -16.53 -6.14 2.22
CA MET A 175 -17.43 -5.67 3.28
C MET A 175 -18.18 -6.79 4.00
N ASP A 176 -18.48 -7.89 3.31
CA ASP A 176 -19.11 -9.07 3.89
C ASP A 176 -18.26 -9.67 5.03
N ILE A 177 -16.93 -9.62 4.93
CA ILE A 177 -16.02 -10.11 5.96
C ILE A 177 -15.72 -9.03 7.00
N LEU A 178 -15.54 -7.78 6.55
CA LEU A 178 -15.24 -6.65 7.43
C LEU A 178 -16.37 -6.40 8.43
N GLN A 179 -17.63 -6.53 8.00
CA GLN A 179 -18.80 -6.37 8.86
C GLN A 179 -18.85 -7.45 9.95
N GLU A 180 -18.55 -8.71 9.62
CA GLU A 180 -18.52 -9.79 10.61
C GLU A 180 -17.38 -9.63 11.62
N LEU A 181 -16.21 -9.16 11.17
CA LEU A 181 -15.11 -8.83 12.09
C LEU A 181 -15.47 -7.65 13.01
N ALA A 182 -16.19 -6.65 12.49
CA ALA A 182 -16.59 -5.48 13.24
C ALA A 182 -17.57 -5.81 14.37
N LYS A 183 -18.50 -6.75 14.16
CA LYS A 183 -19.44 -7.22 15.19
C LYS A 183 -18.73 -7.71 16.47
N ASP A 184 -17.55 -8.29 16.32
CA ASP A 184 -16.75 -8.81 17.43
C ASP A 184 -15.64 -7.84 17.89
N ASN A 185 -15.62 -6.60 17.38
CA ASN A 185 -14.56 -5.60 17.62
C ASN A 185 -13.15 -6.10 17.22
N LEU A 186 -13.06 -6.92 16.17
CA LEU A 186 -11.80 -7.52 15.72
C LEU A 186 -11.12 -6.76 14.59
N ILE A 187 -11.68 -5.64 14.14
CA ILE A 187 -11.12 -4.89 13.02
C ILE A 187 -11.12 -3.39 13.24
N HIS A 188 -10.08 -2.76 12.74
CA HIS A 188 -9.97 -1.33 12.58
C HIS A 188 -9.34 -1.01 11.21
N VAL A 189 -9.88 -0.01 10.51
CA VAL A 189 -9.40 0.38 9.18
C VAL A 189 -8.87 1.81 9.21
N SER A 190 -7.66 1.98 8.71
CA SER A 190 -7.03 3.27 8.45
C SER A 190 -7.07 3.58 6.95
N ILE A 191 -7.88 4.55 6.54
CA ILE A 191 -7.88 5.06 5.16
C ILE A 191 -6.92 6.24 5.07
N SER A 192 -5.88 6.17 4.22
CA SER A 192 -5.02 7.35 4.05
C SER A 192 -5.64 8.35 3.08
N ILE A 193 -5.87 9.57 3.56
CA ILE A 193 -6.31 10.72 2.77
C ILE A 193 -5.33 11.84 3.12
N THR A 194 -4.41 12.13 2.20
CA THR A 194 -3.32 13.09 2.43
C THR A 194 -3.70 14.50 2.03
N SER A 195 -4.69 14.66 1.14
CA SER A 195 -5.18 15.94 0.66
C SER A 195 -6.64 15.80 0.23
N LEU A 196 -7.40 16.87 0.29
CA LEU A 196 -8.72 17.04 -0.31
C LEU A 196 -8.62 17.46 -1.79
N GLU A 197 -7.44 17.92 -2.22
CA GLU A 197 -7.19 18.38 -3.58
C GLU A 197 -6.76 17.25 -4.51
N GLU A 198 -7.56 17.03 -5.53
CA GLU A 198 -7.39 15.95 -6.49
C GLU A 198 -6.18 16.19 -7.43
N SER A 199 -5.81 17.45 -7.65
CA SER A 199 -4.57 17.84 -8.36
C SER A 199 -3.33 17.42 -7.58
N THR A 200 -3.26 17.72 -6.28
CA THR A 200 -2.19 17.31 -5.35
C THR A 200 -2.07 15.78 -5.32
N ARG A 201 -3.21 15.09 -5.21
CA ARG A 201 -3.27 13.63 -5.26
C ARG A 201 -2.65 13.06 -6.54
N ARG A 202 -2.98 13.61 -7.72
CA ARG A 202 -2.46 13.11 -9.00
C ARG A 202 -0.94 13.21 -9.12
N ILE A 203 -0.34 14.22 -8.49
CA ILE A 203 1.10 14.43 -8.47
C ILE A 203 1.76 13.45 -7.49
N LEU A 204 1.25 13.39 -6.25
CA LEU A 204 1.91 12.64 -5.19
C LEU A 204 1.56 11.15 -5.18
N GLU A 205 0.37 10.78 -5.66
CA GLU A 205 -0.26 9.47 -5.52
C GLU A 205 -1.01 9.07 -6.82
N PRO A 206 -0.30 8.94 -7.95
CA PRO A 206 -0.88 8.89 -9.29
C PRO A 206 -1.83 7.71 -9.52
N ARG A 207 -1.65 6.57 -8.83
CA ARG A 207 -2.43 5.33 -9.03
C ARG A 207 -3.29 4.93 -7.82
N THR A 208 -3.46 5.80 -6.83
CA THR A 208 -4.41 5.57 -5.72
C THR A 208 -5.85 5.89 -6.15
N ALA A 209 -6.82 5.52 -5.31
CA ALA A 209 -8.20 5.93 -5.53
C ALA A 209 -8.32 7.46 -5.44
N THR A 210 -9.30 8.02 -6.18
CA THR A 210 -9.63 9.44 -6.12
C THR A 210 -9.95 9.85 -4.69
N ILE A 211 -9.75 11.13 -4.36
CA ILE A 211 -10.12 11.64 -3.03
C ILE A 211 -11.59 11.39 -2.74
N ALA A 212 -12.47 11.67 -3.71
CA ALA A 212 -13.90 11.41 -3.60
C ALA A 212 -14.21 9.94 -3.24
N LYS A 213 -13.55 8.97 -3.89
CA LYS A 213 -13.75 7.55 -3.60
C LYS A 213 -13.19 7.12 -2.25
N ARG A 214 -12.10 7.75 -1.78
CA ARG A 214 -11.59 7.50 -0.42
C ARG A 214 -12.52 8.05 0.65
N LEU A 215 -13.05 9.26 0.46
CA LEU A 215 -14.06 9.84 1.34
C LEU A 215 -15.34 8.99 1.39
N GLU A 216 -15.85 8.56 0.24
CA GLU A 216 -16.98 7.62 0.14
C GLU A 216 -16.68 6.30 0.87
N THR A 217 -15.44 5.79 0.75
CA THR A 217 -15.03 4.56 1.47
C THR A 217 -15.08 4.74 2.98
N VAL A 218 -14.72 5.90 3.52
CA VAL A 218 -14.85 6.20 4.96
C VAL A 218 -16.31 6.09 5.40
N GLU A 219 -17.21 6.73 4.67
CA GLU A 219 -18.65 6.72 4.97
C GLU A 219 -19.23 5.31 4.88
N VAL A 220 -18.94 4.58 3.80
CA VAL A 220 -19.44 3.22 3.57
C VAL A 220 -18.98 2.25 4.66
N LEU A 221 -17.70 2.29 5.06
CA LEU A 221 -17.17 1.42 6.10
C LEU A 221 -17.75 1.77 7.48
N THR A 222 -17.88 3.06 7.78
CA THR A 222 -18.50 3.50 9.05
C THR A 222 -19.95 3.04 9.14
N ASN A 223 -20.72 3.14 8.05
CA ASN A 223 -22.13 2.74 8.02
C ASN A 223 -22.36 1.24 8.28
N ILE A 224 -21.37 0.39 8.03
CA ILE A 224 -21.44 -1.04 8.37
C ILE A 224 -20.83 -1.36 9.75
N GLY A 225 -20.50 -0.34 10.54
CA GLY A 225 -19.99 -0.48 11.91
C GLY A 225 -18.49 -0.72 12.01
N VAL A 226 -17.71 -0.61 10.92
CA VAL A 226 -16.26 -0.71 10.97
C VAL A 226 -15.68 0.59 11.54
N PRO A 227 -14.87 0.55 12.61
CA PRO A 227 -14.17 1.74 13.10
C PRO A 227 -13.15 2.21 12.06
N VAL A 228 -13.33 3.44 11.56
CA VAL A 228 -12.44 4.05 10.55
C VAL A 228 -11.63 5.19 11.15
N ASN A 229 -10.31 5.06 11.09
CA ASN A 229 -9.36 6.15 11.25
C ASN A 229 -8.97 6.72 9.88
N VAL A 230 -8.75 8.03 9.80
CA VAL A 230 -8.15 8.63 8.61
C VAL A 230 -6.70 9.01 8.88
N MET A 231 -5.79 8.61 7.99
CA MET A 231 -4.38 8.97 8.07
C MET A 231 -4.06 10.11 7.10
N MET A 232 -3.77 11.30 7.63
CA MET A 232 -3.20 12.41 6.87
C MET A 232 -1.67 12.34 6.91
N ALA A 233 -1.12 11.29 6.30
CA ALA A 233 0.30 10.97 6.36
C ALA A 233 0.88 10.79 4.94
N PRO A 234 1.82 11.62 4.50
CA PRO A 234 2.51 12.69 5.25
C PRO A 234 1.74 14.02 5.27
N ILE A 235 2.02 14.84 6.29
CA ILE A 235 1.78 16.28 6.27
C ILE A 235 3.02 16.94 5.69
N ILE A 236 2.88 17.55 4.51
CA ILE A 236 3.94 18.22 3.77
C ILE A 236 3.70 19.74 3.83
N PRO A 237 4.63 20.52 4.41
CA PRO A 237 4.53 21.97 4.47
C PRO A 237 4.25 22.60 3.10
N ALA A 238 3.36 23.57 3.07
CA ALA A 238 2.92 24.31 1.88
C ALA A 238 2.21 23.50 0.78
N ILE A 239 2.22 22.16 0.83
CA ILE A 239 1.54 21.31 -0.14
C ILE A 239 0.15 20.90 0.36
N ASN A 240 0.06 20.29 1.54
CA ASN A 240 -1.23 19.86 2.13
C ASN A 240 -1.41 20.29 3.58
N SER A 241 -0.41 20.91 4.22
CA SER A 241 -0.48 21.30 5.64
C SER A 241 -1.60 22.30 5.95
N HIS A 242 -2.05 23.08 4.96
CA HIS A 242 -3.17 24.00 5.10
C HIS A 242 -4.54 23.29 5.12
N GLU A 243 -4.58 22.01 4.74
CA GLU A 243 -5.80 21.22 4.62
C GLU A 243 -6.15 20.43 5.89
N ILE A 244 -5.32 20.48 6.95
CA ILE A 244 -5.48 19.67 8.16
C ILE A 244 -6.88 19.85 8.76
N LEU A 245 -7.28 21.08 9.09
CA LEU A 245 -8.59 21.34 9.72
C LEU A 245 -9.76 21.08 8.75
N PRO A 246 -9.72 21.51 7.47
CA PRO A 246 -10.72 21.11 6.48
C PRO A 246 -10.90 19.60 6.35
N LEU A 247 -9.81 18.84 6.29
CA LEU A 247 -9.82 17.39 6.15
C LEU A 247 -10.44 16.72 7.36
N VAL A 248 -10.01 17.10 8.58
CA VAL A 248 -10.59 16.60 9.84
C VAL A 248 -12.10 16.86 9.87
N LYS A 249 -12.54 18.07 9.51
CA LYS A 249 -13.96 18.42 9.43
C LYS A 249 -14.71 17.53 8.44
N GLU A 250 -14.13 17.27 7.27
CA GLU A 250 -14.78 16.53 6.19
C GLU A 250 -14.90 15.04 6.47
N VAL A 251 -13.89 14.43 7.09
CA VAL A 251 -13.91 13.01 7.46
C VAL A 251 -14.74 12.75 8.70
N ALA A 252 -14.79 13.69 9.64
CA ALA A 252 -15.67 13.61 10.81
C ALA A 252 -17.15 13.59 10.41
N LYS A 253 -17.57 14.38 9.41
CA LYS A 253 -18.95 14.33 8.87
C LYS A 253 -19.33 12.97 8.29
N ARG A 254 -18.34 12.18 7.88
CA ARG A 254 -18.51 10.82 7.33
C ARG A 254 -18.36 9.73 8.37
N GLY A 255 -18.22 10.12 9.63
CA GLY A 255 -18.18 9.23 10.79
C GLY A 255 -16.84 8.55 11.03
N ALA A 256 -15.73 9.06 10.46
CA ALA A 256 -14.40 8.67 10.94
C ALA A 256 -14.28 8.93 12.45
N VAL A 257 -13.80 7.93 13.19
CA VAL A 257 -13.72 7.99 14.67
C VAL A 257 -12.45 8.67 15.16
N SER A 258 -11.43 8.75 14.31
CA SER A 258 -10.16 9.41 14.63
C SER A 258 -9.41 9.87 13.37
N VAL A 259 -8.43 10.74 13.57
CA VAL A 259 -7.46 11.16 12.55
C VAL A 259 -6.05 11.04 13.10
N GLY A 260 -5.13 10.47 12.32
CA GLY A 260 -3.70 10.34 12.63
C GLY A 260 -2.80 10.89 11.52
N TYR A 261 -1.50 10.97 11.79
CA TYR A 261 -0.45 11.39 10.85
C TYR A 261 0.79 10.50 10.95
#